data_AF-A0A8C0Z287-F1
#
_entry.id   AF-A0A8C0Z287-F1
#
_cell.length_a   1.000
_cell.length_b   1.000
_cell.length_c   1.000
_cell.angle_alpha   90.00
_cell.angle_beta   90.00
_cell.angle_gamma   90.00
#
_symmetry.space_group_name_H-M   'P 1'
#
loop_
_entity.id
_entity.type
_entity.pdbx_description
1 polymer ?
#
loop_
_entity_poly.entity_id
_entity_poly.type
_entity_poly.pdbx_seq_one_letter_code
_entity_poly.pdbx_strand_id
1 'polypeptide(L)'
;MAWPFLEPVDPNDAPDYYGVIKEPMDLATMEERVQRRYYEKLTEFVADMTKIFDNCRYYNPSDSPFYQCAEVLESFFVQKLKGFKASRLSNEKLSLWSA
;
A
#
# COMPACT_ATOMS: atom_id res chain seq x y z
N MET A 1 -6.77 11.47 -2.04
CA MET A 1 -7.76 10.70 -2.81
C MET A 1 -7.27 9.26 -2.84
N ALA A 2 -7.91 8.39 -2.07
CA ALA A 2 -7.58 6.96 -2.00
C ALA A 2 -8.83 6.08 -2.14
N TRP A 3 -9.95 6.71 -2.52
CA TRP A 3 -11.27 6.10 -2.56
C TRP A 3 -11.35 4.78 -3.35
N PRO A 4 -10.59 4.56 -4.45
CA PRO A 4 -10.67 3.29 -5.17
C PRO A 4 -10.00 2.12 -4.45
N PHE A 5 -9.21 2.39 -3.42
CA PHE A 5 -8.36 1.41 -2.77
C PHE A 5 -8.84 1.07 -1.35
N LEU A 6 -9.97 1.62 -0.92
CA LEU A 6 -10.48 1.44 0.44
C LEU A 6 -10.94 0.00 0.66
N GLU A 7 -11.58 -0.60 -0.33
CA GLU A 7 -12.19 -1.92 -0.30
C GLU A 7 -11.72 -2.76 -1.49
N PRO A 8 -11.89 -4.09 -1.47
CA PRO A 8 -11.66 -4.93 -2.64
C PRO A 8 -12.46 -4.46 -3.86
N VAL A 9 -11.88 -4.60 -5.06
CA VAL A 9 -12.55 -4.24 -6.31
C VAL A 9 -13.83 -5.08 -6.50
N ASP A 10 -14.98 -4.44 -6.69
CA ASP A 10 -16.23 -5.14 -6.96
C ASP A 10 -16.20 -5.75 -8.39
N PRO A 11 -16.36 -7.07 -8.55
CA PRO A 11 -16.49 -7.70 -9.88
C PRO A 11 -17.65 -7.17 -10.72
N ASN A 12 -18.68 -6.55 -10.11
CA ASN A 12 -19.76 -5.92 -10.87
C ASN A 12 -19.29 -4.64 -11.57
N ASP A 13 -18.34 -3.91 -10.97
CA ASP A 13 -17.75 -2.70 -11.54
C ASP A 13 -16.62 -3.03 -12.52
N ALA A 14 -15.87 -4.11 -12.27
CA ALA A 14 -14.75 -4.56 -13.09
C ALA A 14 -14.76 -6.10 -13.29
N PRO A 15 -15.60 -6.62 -14.22
CA PRO A 15 -15.87 -8.06 -14.35
C PRO A 15 -14.66 -8.94 -14.67
N ASP A 16 -13.65 -8.40 -15.35
CA ASP A 16 -12.44 -9.13 -15.74
C ASP A 16 -11.26 -8.92 -14.77
N TYR A 17 -11.42 -8.09 -13.73
CA TYR A 17 -10.33 -7.67 -12.84
C TYR A 17 -9.58 -8.84 -12.24
N TYR A 18 -10.28 -9.81 -11.64
CA TYR A 18 -9.67 -10.99 -11.03
C TYR A 18 -9.17 -12.03 -12.06
N GLY A 19 -9.58 -11.89 -13.32
CA GLY A 19 -8.99 -12.62 -14.45
C GLY A 19 -7.66 -12.03 -14.90
N VAL A 20 -7.48 -10.72 -14.75
CA VAL A 20 -6.29 -9.97 -15.15
C VAL A 20 -5.27 -9.87 -14.01
N ILE A 21 -5.69 -9.41 -12.84
CA ILE A 21 -4.88 -9.21 -11.63
C ILE A 21 -4.81 -10.49 -10.80
N LYS A 22 -3.59 -10.98 -10.57
CA LYS A 22 -3.35 -12.28 -9.88
C LYS A 22 -3.19 -12.16 -8.38
N GLU A 23 -2.74 -11.01 -7.89
CA GLU A 23 -2.54 -10.75 -6.47
C GLU A 23 -3.27 -9.45 -6.09
N PRO A 24 -4.62 -9.46 -6.06
CA PRO A 24 -5.41 -8.29 -5.68
C PRO A 24 -5.07 -7.85 -4.25
N MET A 25 -5.13 -6.54 -4.00
CA MET A 25 -4.88 -5.95 -2.69
C MET A 25 -5.65 -4.63 -2.55
N ASP A 26 -6.05 -4.33 -1.32
CA ASP A 26 -6.81 -3.15 -0.92
C ASP A 26 -6.51 -2.79 0.55
N LEU A 27 -6.89 -1.59 0.98
CA LEU A 27 -6.55 -1.07 2.30
C LEU A 27 -7.32 -1.76 3.45
N ALA A 28 -8.57 -2.18 3.25
CA ALA A 28 -9.33 -2.92 4.25
C ALA A 28 -8.70 -4.29 4.54
N THR A 29 -8.29 -5.02 3.50
CA THR A 29 -7.54 -6.28 3.63
C THR A 29 -6.22 -6.06 4.38
N MET A 30 -5.48 -5.00 4.05
CA MET A 30 -4.24 -4.66 4.75
C MET A 30 -4.47 -4.29 6.22
N GLU A 31 -5.54 -3.55 6.52
CA GLU A 31 -5.93 -3.20 7.89
C GLU A 31 -6.22 -4.47 8.70
N GLU A 32 -7.01 -5.40 8.16
CA GLU A 32 -7.28 -6.69 8.80
C GLU A 32 -5.98 -7.47 9.06
N ARG A 33 -5.06 -7.51 8.08
CA ARG A 33 -3.75 -8.16 8.22
C ARG A 33 -2.92 -7.52 9.35
N VAL A 34 -2.93 -6.20 9.48
CA VAL A 34 -2.27 -5.51 10.60
C VAL A 34 -2.90 -5.92 11.93
N GLN A 35 -4.22 -5.89 12.05
CA GLN A 35 -4.94 -6.24 13.28
C GLN A 35 -4.67 -7.69 13.71
N ARG A 36 -4.53 -8.60 12.74
CA ARG A 36 -4.21 -10.01 12.95
C ARG A 36 -2.71 -10.30 13.13
N ARG A 37 -1.85 -9.27 13.17
CA ARG A 37 -0.37 -9.40 13.25
C ARG A 37 0.21 -10.28 12.13
N TYR A 38 -0.38 -10.24 10.94
CA TYR A 38 0.05 -11.03 9.79
C TYR A 38 1.44 -10.63 9.29
N TYR A 39 1.76 -9.33 9.32
CA TYR A 39 3.07 -8.83 8.88
C TYR A 39 4.11 -9.02 9.96
N GLU A 40 5.07 -9.92 9.73
CA GLU A 40 6.23 -10.10 10.60
C GLU A 40 7.30 -9.05 10.31
N LYS A 41 7.37 -8.60 9.06
CA LYS A 41 8.35 -7.62 8.58
C LYS A 41 7.68 -6.45 7.89
N LEU A 42 8.26 -5.26 8.10
CA LEU A 42 7.82 -4.05 7.39
C LEU A 42 7.87 -4.22 5.86
N THR A 43 8.80 -5.04 5.34
CA THR A 43 8.90 -5.32 3.91
C THR A 43 7.67 -6.01 3.33
N GLU A 44 6.97 -6.82 4.13
CA GLU A 44 5.74 -7.52 3.70
C GLU A 44 4.58 -6.54 3.60
N PHE A 45 4.45 -5.64 4.59
CA PHE A 45 3.49 -4.53 4.54
C PHE A 45 3.76 -3.61 3.34
N VAL A 46 5.02 -3.27 3.09
CA VAL A 46 5.41 -2.45 1.92
C VAL A 46 5.07 -3.18 0.61
N ALA A 47 5.29 -4.49 0.53
CA ALA A 47 4.97 -5.27 -0.66
C ALA A 47 3.46 -5.23 -0.98
N ASP A 48 2.58 -5.37 0.02
CA ASP A 48 1.14 -5.27 -0.19
C ASP A 48 0.70 -3.84 -0.58
N MET A 49 1.27 -2.80 0.04
CA MET A 49 1.01 -1.41 -0.39
C MET A 49 1.41 -1.19 -1.85
N THR A 50 2.56 -1.72 -2.26
CA THR A 50 3.03 -1.62 -3.65
C THR A 50 2.11 -2.35 -4.63
N LYS A 51 1.54 -3.50 -4.25
CA LYS A 51 0.53 -4.20 -5.08
C LYS A 51 -0.67 -3.33 -5.40
N ILE A 52 -1.16 -2.52 -4.46
CA ILE A 52 -2.28 -1.59 -4.72
C ILE A 52 -1.95 -0.67 -5.90
N PHE A 53 -0.75 -0.10 -5.92
CA PHE A 53 -0.33 0.85 -6.96
C PHE A 53 -0.07 0.14 -8.29
N ASP A 54 0.69 -0.95 -8.26
CA ASP A 54 1.09 -1.68 -9.47
C ASP A 54 -0.09 -2.35 -10.15
N ASN A 55 -1.01 -2.96 -9.39
CA ASN A 55 -2.23 -3.53 -9.94
C ASN A 55 -3.11 -2.45 -10.56
N CYS A 56 -3.22 -1.28 -9.90
CA CYS A 56 -4.00 -0.16 -10.43
C CYS A 56 -3.41 0.34 -11.76
N ARG A 57 -2.10 0.55 -11.84
CA ARG A 57 -1.43 0.99 -13.07
C ARG A 57 -1.47 -0.04 -14.20
N TYR A 58 -1.43 -1.32 -13.85
CA TYR A 58 -1.49 -2.40 -14.83
C TYR A 58 -2.89 -2.54 -15.44
N TYR A 59 -3.93 -2.44 -14.60
CA TYR A 59 -5.32 -2.63 -15.05
C TYR A 59 -5.89 -1.37 -15.73
N ASN A 60 -5.55 -0.17 -15.22
CA ASN A 60 -6.17 1.08 -15.65
C ASN A 60 -5.28 1.88 -16.61
N PRO A 61 -5.86 2.59 -17.59
CA PRO A 61 -5.13 3.55 -18.42
C PRO A 61 -4.47 4.67 -17.60
N SER A 62 -3.33 5.19 -18.07
CA SER A 62 -2.54 6.22 -17.37
C SER A 62 -3.26 7.56 -17.19
N ASP A 63 -4.23 7.87 -18.03
CA ASP A 63 -5.07 9.06 -17.96
C ASP A 63 -6.33 8.87 -17.11
N SER A 64 -6.57 7.67 -16.58
CA SER A 64 -7.73 7.39 -15.72
C SER A 64 -7.60 8.04 -14.34
N PRO A 65 -8.73 8.42 -13.70
CA PRO A 65 -8.70 8.94 -12.33
C PRO A 65 -8.15 7.92 -11.32
N PHE A 66 -8.30 6.62 -11.58
CA PHE A 66 -7.77 5.54 -10.75
C PHE A 66 -6.23 5.54 -10.73
N TYR A 67 -5.62 5.62 -11.91
CA TYR A 67 -4.17 5.71 -12.05
C TYR A 67 -3.63 6.94 -11.32
N GLN A 68 -4.25 8.10 -11.51
CA GLN A 68 -3.84 9.33 -10.83
C GLN A 68 -3.98 9.23 -9.30
N CYS A 69 -5.00 8.53 -8.79
CA CYS A 69 -5.12 8.25 -7.36
C CYS A 69 -3.97 7.37 -6.86
N ALA A 70 -3.51 6.40 -7.65
CA ALA A 70 -2.38 5.52 -7.29
C ALA A 70 -1.09 6.33 -7.14
N GLU A 71 -0.78 7.22 -8.08
CA GLU A 71 0.41 8.09 -8.04
C GLU A 71 0.41 9.00 -6.79
N VAL A 72 -0.74 9.60 -6.48
CA VAL A 72 -0.89 10.48 -5.31
C VAL A 72 -0.71 9.69 -4.01
N LEU A 73 -1.33 8.51 -3.91
CA LEU A 73 -1.24 7.68 -2.70
C LEU A 73 0.16 7.09 -2.52
N GLU A 74 0.82 6.65 -3.59
CA GLU A 74 2.19 6.14 -3.54
C GLU A 74 3.17 7.22 -3.09
N SER A 75 3.08 8.43 -3.65
CA SER A 75 3.91 9.57 -3.23
C SER A 75 3.74 9.87 -1.73
N PHE A 76 2.49 9.89 -1.25
CA PHE A 76 2.21 10.06 0.18
C PHE A 76 2.81 8.93 1.01
N PHE A 77 2.64 7.68 0.58
CA PHE A 77 3.16 6.51 1.27
C PHE A 77 4.68 6.52 1.38
N VAL A 78 5.39 6.81 0.28
CA VAL A 78 6.86 6.91 0.24
C VAL A 78 7.36 7.98 1.21
N GLN A 79 6.69 9.13 1.30
CA GLN A 79 7.05 10.19 2.25
C GLN A 79 6.89 9.71 3.70
N LYS A 80 5.79 9.02 4.02
CA LYS A 80 5.57 8.46 5.36
C LYS A 80 6.58 7.37 5.70
N LEU A 81 6.90 6.48 4.77
CA LEU A 81 7.88 5.42 4.97
C LEU A 81 9.29 5.97 5.23
N LYS A 82 9.69 7.02 4.50
CA LYS A 82 10.97 7.73 4.74
C LYS A 82 11.00 8.33 6.15
N GLY A 83 9.94 9.03 6.56
CA GLY A 83 9.82 9.60 7.90
C GLY A 83 9.88 8.54 9.00
N PHE A 84 9.19 7.42 8.81
CA PHE A 84 9.20 6.30 9.76
C PHE A 84 10.59 5.67 9.92
N LYS A 85 11.31 5.45 8.81
CA LYS A 85 12.69 4.91 8.87
C LYS A 85 13.64 5.88 9.58
N ALA A 86 13.52 7.18 9.30
CA ALA A 86 14.34 8.20 9.95
C ALA A 86 14.10 8.26 11.47
N SER A 87 12.84 8.19 11.92
CA SER A 87 12.54 8.21 13.36
C SER A 87 13.06 6.96 14.09
N ARG A 88 12.99 5.78 13.46
CA ARG A 88 13.54 4.54 14.05
C ARG A 88 15.06 4.59 14.20
N LEU A 89 15.77 5.04 13.17
CA LEU A 89 17.24 5.18 13.22
C LEU A 89 17.67 6.18 14.30
N SER A 90 16.93 7.28 14.46
CA SER A 90 17.18 8.25 15.53
C SER A 90 16.96 7.64 16.91
N ASN A 91 15.88 6.88 17.10
CA ASN A 91 15.59 6.22 18.38
C ASN A 91 16.62 5.14 18.73
N GLU A 92 17.10 4.36 17.76
CA GLU A 92 18.17 3.38 17.97
C GLU A 92 19.47 4.05 18.39
N LYS A 93 19.86 5.14 17.73
CA LYS A 93 21.04 5.94 18.13
C LYS A 93 20.93 6.51 19.54
N LEU A 94 19.76 7.05 19.91
CA LEU A 94 19.51 7.54 21.27
C LEU A 94 19.62 6.43 22.31
N SER A 95 19.10 5.23 22.01
CA SER A 95 19.19 4.08 22.92
C SER A 95 20.64 3.63 23.15
N LEU A 96 21.48 3.65 22.11
CA LEU A 96 22.90 3.30 22.21
C LEU A 96 23.73 4.31 23.01
N TRP A 97 23.34 5.58 23.04
CA TRP A 97 24.01 6.62 23.84
C TRP A 97 23.49 6.72 25.28
N SER A 98 22.37 6.06 25.59
CA SER A 98 21.77 6.04 26.92
C SER A 98 22.13 4.79 27.73
N ALA A 99 22.88 3.86 27.14
CA ALA A 99 23.42 2.64 27.75
C ALA A 99 24.91 2.82 28.07
#